data_AF-A0A520PI38-F1
#
_entry.id   AF-A0A520PI38-F1
#
_cell.length_a   1.000
_cell.length_b   1.000
_cell.length_c   1.000
_cell.angle_alpha   90.00
_cell.angle_beta   90.00
_cell.angle_gamma   90.00
#
_symmetry.space_group_name_H-M   'P 1'
#
loop_
_entity.id
_entity.type
_entity.pdbx_description
1 polymer ?
#
loop_
_entity_poly.entity_id
_entity_poly.type
_entity_poly.pdbx_seq_one_letter_code
_entity_poly.pdbx_strand_id
1 'polypeptide(L)'
;MNSPQPTKQAITLQNNVRFVTATSLFDGHDAAINIMRRIMQARGTEVIHLGHDRGVEEIVNVAVQEDAHGIAVSSYQGGHMEYFRYMVDLLREKGAEHIKIFAGGGGVIIPSEMQELMDYGVERVYSPKDG
;
A
#
# COMPACT_ATOMS: atom_id res chain seq x y z
N MET A 1 -10.21 -7.72 -37.18
CA MET A 1 -9.22 -6.64 -37.03
C MET A 1 -8.76 -6.67 -35.58
N ASN A 2 -7.63 -7.31 -35.29
CA ASN A 2 -7.06 -7.32 -33.94
C ASN A 2 -6.33 -5.99 -33.75
N SER A 3 -6.89 -5.12 -32.91
CA SER A 3 -6.20 -3.93 -32.43
C SER A 3 -4.88 -4.36 -31.76
N PRO A 4 -3.76 -3.66 -32.03
CA PRO A 4 -2.50 -3.95 -31.36
C PRO A 4 -2.67 -3.75 -29.85
N GLN A 5 -2.34 -4.78 -29.08
CA GLN A 5 -2.29 -4.71 -27.63
C GLN A 5 -1.22 -3.69 -27.21
N PRO A 6 -1.48 -2.83 -26.22
CA PRO A 6 -0.51 -1.84 -25.78
C PRO A 6 0.73 -2.55 -25.22
N THR A 7 1.88 -2.31 -25.86
CA THR A 7 3.18 -2.82 -25.44
C THR A 7 3.45 -2.33 -24.01
N LYS A 8 3.46 -3.24 -23.01
CA LYS A 8 3.87 -2.93 -21.63
C LYS A 8 5.30 -2.39 -21.67
N GLN A 9 5.45 -1.07 -21.65
CA GLN A 9 6.76 -0.41 -21.52
C GLN A 9 7.40 -0.87 -20.21
N ALA A 10 8.65 -1.32 -20.30
CA ALA A 10 9.46 -1.61 -19.14
C ALA A 10 9.68 -0.30 -18.37
N ILE A 11 9.16 -0.22 -17.15
CA ILE A 11 9.38 0.92 -16.26
C ILE A 11 10.75 0.71 -15.62
N THR A 12 11.71 1.57 -15.96
CA THR A 12 12.99 1.66 -15.25
C THR A 12 12.91 2.80 -14.24
N LEU A 13 13.11 2.51 -12.96
CA LEU A 13 13.12 3.52 -11.91
C LEU A 13 14.35 4.42 -12.06
N GLN A 14 14.14 5.74 -12.00
CA GLN A 14 15.22 6.73 -12.06
C GLN A 14 15.97 6.83 -10.72
N ASN A 15 15.28 6.56 -9.61
CA ASN A 15 15.80 6.60 -8.24
C ASN A 15 15.54 5.26 -7.54
N ASN A 16 16.31 4.95 -6.49
CA ASN A 16 16.04 3.81 -5.63
C ASN A 16 14.75 4.06 -4.84
N VAL A 17 13.66 3.39 -5.24
CA VAL A 17 12.37 3.48 -4.56
C VAL A 17 12.29 2.38 -3.49
N ARG A 18 11.94 2.76 -2.26
CA ARG A 18 11.72 1.86 -1.12
C ARG A 18 10.25 1.78 -0.73
N PHE A 19 9.77 0.57 -0.49
CA PHE A 19 8.41 0.32 -0.01
C PHE A 19 8.40 -0.57 1.23
N VAL A 20 7.58 -0.20 2.22
CA VAL A 20 7.18 -1.12 3.30
C VAL A 20 5.89 -1.83 2.88
N THR A 21 5.84 -3.15 3.06
CA THR A 21 4.65 -3.95 2.69
C THR A 21 4.20 -4.83 3.85
N ALA A 22 2.91 -4.83 4.14
CA ALA A 22 2.31 -5.61 5.23
C ALA A 22 0.83 -5.93 4.99
N THR A 23 0.23 -6.78 5.82
CA THR A 23 -1.22 -6.83 6.01
C THR A 23 -1.62 -6.06 7.27
N SER A 24 -2.90 -5.67 7.37
CA SER A 24 -3.43 -5.00 8.57
C SER A 24 -3.40 -5.87 9.82
N LEU A 25 -3.65 -5.27 10.98
CA LEU A 25 -3.73 -5.98 12.27
C LEU A 25 -4.82 -7.06 12.23
N PHE A 26 -4.50 -8.23 12.79
CA PHE A 26 -5.30 -9.46 12.78
C PHE A 26 -5.68 -10.00 11.39
N ASP A 27 -5.00 -9.55 10.33
CA ASP A 27 -5.28 -9.98 8.97
C ASP A 27 -4.24 -10.97 8.46
N GLY A 28 -4.65 -12.23 8.26
CA GLY A 28 -3.80 -13.28 7.66
C GLY A 28 -3.82 -13.34 6.12
N HIS A 29 -4.56 -12.46 5.43
CA HIS A 29 -4.75 -12.52 3.97
C HIS A 29 -3.54 -11.94 3.20
N ASP A 30 -2.42 -12.62 3.27
CA ASP A 30 -1.14 -12.14 2.71
C ASP A 30 -0.96 -12.44 1.20
N ALA A 31 -1.87 -13.17 0.57
CA ALA A 31 -1.74 -13.59 -0.82
C ALA A 31 -1.60 -12.39 -1.78
N ALA A 32 -2.44 -11.36 -1.60
CA ALA A 32 -2.43 -10.16 -2.43
C ALA A 32 -1.13 -9.36 -2.26
N ILE A 33 -0.73 -9.10 -1.01
CA ILE A 33 0.49 -8.32 -0.74
C ILE A 33 1.76 -9.07 -1.17
N ASN A 34 1.77 -10.41 -1.07
CA ASN A 34 2.86 -11.25 -1.56
C ASN A 34 3.03 -11.18 -3.09
N ILE A 35 1.94 -11.14 -3.85
CA ILE A 35 2.00 -10.95 -5.30
C ILE A 35 2.50 -9.54 -5.61
N MET A 36 1.95 -8.53 -4.95
CA MET A 36 2.28 -7.13 -5.20
C MET A 36 3.77 -6.84 -4.94
N ARG A 37 4.31 -7.29 -3.80
CA ARG A 37 5.73 -7.10 -3.50
C ARG A 37 6.66 -7.76 -4.52
N ARG A 38 6.28 -8.94 -5.06
CA ARG A 38 7.09 -9.63 -6.08
C ARG A 38 7.12 -8.83 -7.38
N ILE A 39 5.99 -8.22 -7.76
CA ILE A 39 5.92 -7.34 -8.93
C ILE A 39 6.76 -6.08 -8.71
N MET A 40 6.69 -5.47 -7.52
CA MET A 40 7.53 -4.31 -7.15
C MET A 40 9.03 -4.65 -7.22
N GLN A 41 9.44 -5.76 -6.60
CA GLN A 41 10.83 -6.23 -6.62
C GLN A 41 11.31 -6.52 -8.05
N ALA A 42 10.49 -7.17 -8.87
CA ALA A 42 10.81 -7.43 -10.28
C ALA A 42 11.00 -6.15 -11.12
N ARG A 43 10.48 -5.01 -10.65
CA ARG A 43 10.64 -3.67 -11.26
C ARG A 43 11.77 -2.85 -10.63
N GLY A 44 12.55 -3.43 -9.71
CA GLY A 44 13.69 -2.77 -9.07
C GLY A 44 13.37 -1.97 -7.82
N THR A 45 12.17 -2.09 -7.25
CA THR A 45 11.85 -1.49 -5.95
C THR A 45 12.49 -2.31 -4.83
N GLU A 46 13.16 -1.63 -3.89
CA GLU A 46 13.60 -2.20 -2.62
C GLU A 46 12.38 -2.40 -1.71
N VAL A 47 12.08 -3.63 -1.30
CA VAL A 47 10.89 -3.94 -0.51
C VAL A 47 11.24 -4.48 0.86
N ILE A 48 10.81 -3.75 1.89
CA ILE A 48 10.84 -4.14 3.30
C ILE A 48 9.50 -4.81 3.61
N HIS A 49 9.49 -6.14 3.63
CA HIS A 49 8.26 -6.91 3.85
C HIS A 49 8.12 -7.33 5.30
N LEU A 50 7.08 -6.84 5.98
CA LEU A 50 6.79 -7.14 7.38
C LEU A 50 5.91 -8.38 7.57
N GLY A 51 5.37 -8.94 6.49
CA GLY A 51 4.46 -10.09 6.57
C GLY A 51 3.05 -9.66 6.92
N HIS A 52 2.41 -10.42 7.81
CA HIS A 52 1.00 -10.24 8.18
C HIS A 52 0.80 -9.91 9.66
N ASP A 53 -0.41 -9.50 10.04
CA ASP A 53 -0.81 -9.15 11.41
C ASP A 53 0.03 -8.00 12.00
N ARG A 54 0.00 -6.85 11.32
CA ARG A 54 0.85 -5.70 11.68
C ARG A 54 0.04 -4.51 12.15
N GLY A 55 0.41 -4.00 13.32
CA GLY A 55 -0.14 -2.76 13.86
C GLY A 55 0.36 -1.54 13.09
N VAL A 56 -0.44 -0.46 13.08
CA VAL A 56 -0.09 0.80 12.41
C VAL A 56 1.24 1.36 12.91
N GLU A 57 1.46 1.37 14.22
CA GLU A 57 2.69 1.88 14.82
C GLU A 57 3.94 1.15 14.31
N GLU A 58 3.88 -0.19 14.19
CA GLU A 58 4.99 -0.99 13.70
C GLU A 58 5.32 -0.63 12.25
N ILE A 59 4.31 -0.58 11.38
CA ILE A 59 4.49 -0.25 9.96
C ILE A 59 5.07 1.16 9.81
N VAL A 60 4.51 2.15 10.51
CA VAL A 60 4.93 3.54 10.40
C VAL A 60 6.34 3.73 10.94
N ASN A 61 6.68 3.12 12.07
CA ASN A 61 8.03 3.22 12.63
C ASN A 61 9.08 2.65 11.67
N VAL A 62 8.82 1.48 11.07
CA VAL A 62 9.72 0.91 10.05
C VAL A 62 9.81 1.81 8.83
N ALA A 63 8.68 2.32 8.32
CA ALA A 63 8.68 3.19 7.15
C ALA A 63 9.51 4.47 7.35
N VAL A 64 9.44 5.07 8.53
CA VAL A 64 10.22 6.25 8.90
C VAL A 64 11.70 5.90 9.08
N GLN A 65 12.02 4.78 9.74
CA GLN A 65 13.41 4.35 9.95
C GLN A 65 14.14 4.01 8.64
N GLU A 66 13.41 3.40 7.70
CA GLU A 66 13.93 2.97 6.40
C GLU A 66 13.89 4.08 5.32
N ASP A 67 13.40 5.28 5.69
CA ASP A 67 13.17 6.40 4.77
C ASP A 67 12.41 5.95 3.51
N ALA A 68 11.28 5.27 3.75
CA ALA A 68 10.50 4.64 2.69
C ALA A 68 9.74 5.69 1.87
N HIS A 69 9.58 5.43 0.58
CA HIS A 69 8.79 6.30 -0.31
C HIS A 69 7.30 5.99 -0.23
N GLY A 70 6.94 4.78 0.19
CA GLY A 70 5.57 4.39 0.36
C GLY A 70 5.37 3.17 1.24
N ILE A 71 4.13 3.03 1.69
CA ILE A 71 3.62 1.91 2.46
C ILE A 71 2.51 1.27 1.62
N ALA A 72 2.56 -0.04 1.42
CA ALA A 72 1.45 -0.79 0.82
C ALA A 72 0.87 -1.77 1.83
N VAL A 73 -0.42 -1.62 2.15
CA VAL A 73 -1.14 -2.50 3.08
C VAL A 73 -2.31 -3.16 2.40
N SER A 74 -2.44 -4.48 2.59
CA SER A 74 -3.70 -5.16 2.32
C SER A 74 -4.53 -5.33 3.59
N SER A 75 -5.84 -5.04 3.50
CA SER A 75 -6.78 -5.17 4.62
C SER A 75 -8.06 -5.87 4.18
N TYR A 76 -8.28 -7.09 4.68
CA TYR A 76 -9.41 -7.96 4.34
C TYR A 76 -10.31 -8.31 5.54
N GLN A 77 -9.96 -7.88 6.75
CA GLN A 77 -10.72 -8.17 7.97
C GLN A 77 -11.67 -7.06 8.41
N GLY A 78 -11.72 -5.94 7.68
CA GLY A 78 -12.47 -4.75 8.08
C GLY A 78 -11.69 -3.86 9.05
N GLY A 79 -12.33 -2.81 9.58
CA GLY A 79 -11.66 -1.79 10.42
C GLY A 79 -10.63 -0.95 9.66
N HIS A 80 -10.63 -1.03 8.33
CA HIS A 80 -9.70 -0.32 7.45
C HIS A 80 -9.84 1.20 7.55
N MET A 81 -11.04 1.71 7.84
CA MET A 81 -11.27 3.15 8.00
C MET A 81 -10.43 3.72 9.14
N GLU A 82 -10.58 3.17 10.34
CA GLU A 82 -9.83 3.58 11.52
C GLU A 82 -8.34 3.29 11.35
N TYR A 83 -8.00 2.12 10.80
CA TYR A 83 -6.62 1.70 10.60
C TYR A 83 -5.84 2.66 9.69
N PHE A 84 -6.39 3.04 8.53
CA PHE A 84 -5.71 3.93 7.60
C PHE A 84 -5.72 5.38 8.05
N ARG A 85 -6.79 5.87 8.70
CA ARG A 85 -6.79 7.22 9.30
C ARG A 85 -5.71 7.35 10.35
N TYR A 86 -5.61 6.36 11.23
CA TYR A 86 -4.57 6.35 12.25
C TYR A 86 -3.16 6.33 11.64
N MET A 87 -2.97 5.59 10.54
CA MET A 87 -1.70 5.59 9.81
C MET A 87 -1.35 6.97 9.24
N VAL A 88 -2.31 7.65 8.63
CA VAL A 88 -2.15 9.02 8.12
C VAL A 88 -1.77 9.97 9.26
N ASP A 89 -2.51 9.94 10.36
CA ASP A 89 -2.27 10.83 11.51
C ASP A 89 -0.90 10.57 12.15
N LEU A 90 -0.49 9.32 12.29
CA LEU A 90 0.79 8.97 12.88
C LEU A 90 1.99 9.37 11.99
N LEU A 91 1.83 9.31 10.66
CA LEU A 91 2.83 9.84 9.73
C LEU A 91 2.94 11.37 9.84
N ARG A 92 1.82 12.08 9.95
CA ARG A 92 1.78 13.54 10.19
C ARG A 92 2.48 13.91 11.50
N GLU A 93 2.13 13.22 12.58
CA GLU A 93 2.73 13.43 13.91
C GLU A 93 4.26 13.25 13.89
N LYS A 94 4.76 12.30 13.11
CA LYS A 94 6.20 12.03 12.94
C LYS A 94 6.89 12.93 11.90
N GLY A 95 6.18 13.86 11.27
CA GLY A 95 6.72 14.72 10.21
C GLY A 95 7.07 13.95 8.92
N ALA A 96 6.45 12.79 8.71
CA ALA A 96 6.72 11.85 7.62
C ALA A 96 5.61 11.84 6.55
N GLU A 97 4.93 12.97 6.33
CA GLU A 97 3.81 13.11 5.39
C GLU A 97 4.19 12.85 3.93
N HIS A 98 5.49 12.86 3.61
CA HIS A 98 6.00 12.54 2.29
C HIS A 98 5.89 11.03 1.95
N ILE A 99 5.71 10.16 2.96
CA ILE A 99 5.54 8.72 2.76
C ILE A 99 4.10 8.44 2.32
N LYS A 100 3.95 7.92 1.09
CA LYS A 100 2.62 7.67 0.50
C LYS A 100 2.01 6.35 0.96
N ILE A 101 0.74 6.37 1.34
CA ILE A 101 0.00 5.15 1.73
C ILE A 101 -0.81 4.61 0.56
N PHE A 102 -0.63 3.32 0.24
CA PHE A 102 -1.39 2.58 -0.75
C PHE A 102 -2.15 1.43 -0.07
N ALA A 103 -3.43 1.29 -0.39
CA ALA A 103 -4.30 0.32 0.24
C ALA A 103 -4.98 -0.59 -0.78
N GLY A 104 -5.31 -1.82 -0.36
CA GLY A 104 -6.19 -2.72 -1.09
C GLY A 104 -6.90 -3.68 -0.15
N GLY A 105 -8.15 -4.01 -0.45
CA GLY A 105 -8.95 -4.93 0.38
C GLY A 105 -9.93 -5.77 -0.42
N GLY A 106 -9.70 -5.88 -1.74
CA GLY A 106 -10.66 -6.50 -2.64
C GLY A 106 -12.02 -5.79 -2.56
N GLY A 107 -13.08 -6.55 -2.27
CA GLY A 107 -14.44 -6.01 -2.10
C GLY A 107 -14.77 -5.53 -0.69
N VAL A 108 -13.83 -5.61 0.27
CA VAL A 108 -14.06 -5.23 1.68
C VAL A 108 -14.16 -3.72 1.85
N ILE A 109 -13.37 -2.96 1.08
CA ILE A 109 -13.39 -1.49 1.10
C ILE A 109 -14.34 -1.02 -0.02
N ILE A 110 -15.48 -0.44 0.34
CA ILE A 110 -16.48 -0.02 -0.63
C ILE A 110 -16.12 1.34 -1.27
N PRO A 111 -16.67 1.69 -2.46
CA PRO A 111 -16.25 2.90 -3.18
C PRO A 111 -16.36 4.22 -2.38
N SER A 112 -17.38 4.37 -1.52
CA SER A 112 -17.51 5.55 -0.67
C SER A 112 -16.40 5.64 0.37
N GLU A 113 -16.03 4.51 0.99
CA GLU A 113 -14.92 4.42 1.95
C GLU A 113 -13.58 4.65 1.27
N MET A 114 -13.40 4.15 0.05
CA MET A 114 -12.19 4.41 -0.74
C MET A 114 -11.99 5.92 -0.96
N GLN A 115 -13.06 6.62 -1.37
CA GLN A 115 -13.01 8.06 -1.58
C GLN A 115 -12.70 8.80 -0.27
N GLU A 116 -13.39 8.43 0.81
CA GLU A 116 -13.20 9.03 2.12
C GLU A 116 -11.77 8.83 2.67
N LEU A 117 -11.16 7.65 2.45
CA LEU A 117 -9.77 7.39 2.80
C LEU A 117 -8.80 8.22 1.94
N MET A 118 -9.07 8.35 0.65
CA MET A 118 -8.22 9.15 -0.25
C MET A 118 -8.29 10.64 0.08
N ASP A 119 -9.49 11.16 0.36
CA ASP A 119 -9.69 12.54 0.80
C ASP A 119 -9.01 12.82 2.15
N TYR A 120 -8.91 11.81 3.01
CA TYR A 120 -8.25 11.94 4.31
C TYR A 120 -6.72 12.02 4.23
N GLY A 121 -6.11 11.35 3.24
CA GLY A 121 -4.65 11.36 3.03
C GLY A 121 -4.03 10.04 2.54
N VAL A 122 -4.83 9.00 2.30
CA VAL A 122 -4.32 7.80 1.61
C VAL A 122 -4.10 8.14 0.13
N GLU A 123 -2.92 7.87 -0.42
CA GLU A 123 -2.61 8.22 -1.82
C GLU A 123 -3.54 7.52 -2.80
N ARG A 124 -3.77 6.22 -2.60
CA ARG A 124 -4.66 5.43 -3.45
C ARG A 124 -5.15 4.18 -2.74
N VAL A 125 -6.45 3.93 -2.86
CA VAL A 125 -7.07 2.63 -2.56
C VAL A 125 -7.41 1.94 -3.89
N TYR A 126 -7.01 0.67 -4.06
CA TYR A 126 -7.30 -0.11 -5.26
C TYR A 126 -8.43 -1.10 -5.01
N SER A 127 -9.39 -1.12 -5.93
CA SER A 127 -10.47 -2.11 -6.01
C SER A 127 -10.17 -3.18 -7.05
N PRO A 128 -10.87 -4.33 -7.04
CA PRO A 128 -10.79 -5.34 -8.09
C PRO A 128 -11.11 -4.82 -9.50
N LYS A 129 -11.78 -3.65 -9.62
CA LYS A 129 -12.14 -3.04 -10.91
C LYS A 129 -11.02 -2.19 -11.51
N ASP A 130 -9.95 -1.90 -10.76
CA ASP A 130 -8.82 -1.10 -11.23
C ASP A 130 -7.76 -1.92 -12.00
N GLY A 131 -7.97 -3.22 -12.17
CA GLY A 131 -7.03 -4.18 -12.78
C GLY A 131 -7.44 -4.70 -14.16
#